data_AF-R4X6E8-F1
#
_entry.id   AF-R4X6E8-F1
#
_cell.length_a   1.000
_cell.length_b   1.000
_cell.length_c   1.000
_cell.angle_alpha   90.00
_cell.angle_beta   90.00
_cell.angle_gamma   90.00
#
_symmetry.space_group_name_H-M   'P 1'
#
loop_
_entity.id
_entity.type
_entity.pdbx_description
1 polymer ?
#
loop_
_entity_poly.entity_id
_entity_poly.type
_entity_poly.pdbx_seq_one_letter_code
_entity_poly.pdbx_strand_id
1 'polypeptide(L)'
;MYRRNSYDSVAIPEEHISKFAVALILEFEARVYLNSWAELSLLVEDAAFYQLSCVTYSNMANLILSCRAPVDAVFEVIEAITNTAIASKQRDISQVSRWLRMTFTLCLNLRDHAESYPMDELQWLVARSFNQAVDSYSAGDHDRCHRLCELALNIGNYVQDAGLRTLVQRNYQQMINSM
;
A
#
# COMPACT_ATOMS: atom_id res chain seq x y z
N MET A 1 18.45 -18.44 -2.57
CA MET A 1 18.55 -19.90 -2.23
C MET A 1 19.31 -20.11 -0.92
N TYR A 2 18.68 -19.87 0.23
CA TYR A 2 19.11 -20.47 1.50
C TYR A 2 18.27 -21.72 1.74
N ARG A 3 18.95 -22.87 1.76
CA ARG A 3 18.40 -24.20 1.93
C ARG A 3 17.85 -24.32 3.36
N ARG A 4 16.52 -24.54 3.51
CA ARG A 4 15.87 -24.99 4.76
C ARG A 4 16.63 -26.20 5.29
N ASN A 5 17.39 -26.02 6.37
CA ASN A 5 17.96 -27.11 7.16
C ASN A 5 17.03 -27.34 8.35
N SER A 6 16.12 -28.30 8.20
CA SER A 6 15.65 -29.30 9.20
C SER A 6 15.67 -29.02 10.72
N TYR A 7 15.63 -27.77 11.17
CA TYR A 7 15.59 -27.37 12.59
C TYR A 7 14.42 -26.42 12.92
N ASP A 8 13.44 -26.26 12.03
CA ASP A 8 12.35 -25.28 12.14
C ASP A 8 11.16 -25.76 12.99
N SER A 9 11.45 -26.27 14.19
CA SER A 9 10.44 -26.39 15.26
C SER A 9 10.93 -25.80 16.58
N VAL A 10 11.88 -24.87 16.54
CA VAL A 10 12.23 -24.07 17.71
C VAL A 10 11.30 -22.85 17.71
N ALA A 11 10.24 -22.92 18.51
CA ALA A 11 9.47 -21.74 18.85
C ALA A 11 10.44 -20.69 19.40
N ILE A 12 10.58 -19.55 18.71
CA ILE A 12 11.39 -18.44 19.18
C ILE A 12 10.83 -18.04 20.55
N PRO A 13 11.62 -18.04 21.63
CA PRO A 13 11.12 -17.63 22.92
C PRO A 13 10.56 -16.22 22.83
N GLU A 14 9.46 -15.94 23.55
CA GLU A 14 8.67 -14.72 23.41
C GLU A 14 9.52 -13.42 23.51
N GLU A 15 10.59 -13.47 24.32
CA GLU A 15 11.56 -12.39 24.50
C GLU A 15 12.36 -12.03 23.22
N HIS A 16 12.55 -12.97 22.31
CA HIS A 16 13.34 -12.81 21.09
C HIS A 16 12.49 -12.44 19.86
N ILE A 17 11.16 -12.52 19.95
CA ILE A 17 10.24 -12.20 18.85
C ILE A 17 10.43 -10.77 18.35
N SER A 18 10.65 -9.82 19.26
CA SER A 18 10.89 -8.41 18.92
C SER A 18 12.16 -8.21 18.09
N LYS A 19 13.27 -8.86 18.48
CA LYS A 19 14.55 -8.82 17.78
C LYS A 19 14.44 -9.49 16.40
N PHE A 20 13.72 -10.61 16.33
CA PHE A 20 13.45 -11.30 15.08
C PHE A 20 12.61 -10.45 14.12
N ALA A 21 11.57 -9.78 14.61
CA ALA A 21 10.76 -8.87 13.80
C ALA A 21 11.58 -7.73 13.20
N VAL A 22 12.51 -7.15 13.96
CA VAL A 22 13.42 -6.13 13.45
C VAL A 22 14.35 -6.69 12.38
N ALA A 23 14.98 -7.85 12.63
CA ALA A 23 15.86 -8.49 11.66
C ALA A 23 15.14 -8.78 10.34
N LEU A 24 13.89 -9.25 10.42
CA LEU A 24 13.09 -9.62 9.27
C LEU A 24 12.65 -8.38 8.46
N ILE A 25 12.33 -7.26 9.12
CA ILE A 25 12.08 -5.98 8.42
C ILE A 25 13.33 -5.49 7.69
N LEU A 26 14.51 -5.54 8.34
CA LEU A 26 15.78 -5.15 7.71
C LEU A 26 16.10 -6.04 6.51
N GLU A 27 15.81 -7.34 6.63
CA GLU A 27 16.00 -8.30 5.56
C GLU A 27 15.04 -8.07 4.38
N PHE A 28 13.80 -7.66 4.67
CA PHE A 28 12.82 -7.22 3.69
C PHE A 28 13.29 -5.96 2.96
N GLU A 29 13.77 -4.95 3.70
CA GLU A 29 14.32 -3.72 3.13
C GLU A 29 15.53 -3.99 2.23
N ALA A 30 16.43 -4.87 2.64
CA ALA A 30 17.58 -5.28 1.82
C ALA A 30 17.14 -5.93 0.50
N ARG A 31 16.09 -6.77 0.50
CA ARG A 31 15.55 -7.39 -0.72
C ARG A 31 14.85 -6.40 -1.63
N VAL A 32 14.14 -5.42 -1.05
CA VAL A 32 13.58 -4.28 -1.80
C VAL A 32 14.72 -3.51 -2.49
N TYR A 33 15.82 -3.24 -1.80
CA TYR A 33 16.98 -2.54 -2.37
C TYR A 33 17.65 -3.34 -3.50
N LEU A 34 17.75 -4.67 -3.34
CA LEU A 34 18.34 -5.56 -4.34
C LEU A 34 17.41 -5.89 -5.52
N ASN A 35 16.16 -5.41 -5.50
CA ASN A 35 15.10 -5.75 -6.46
C ASN A 35 14.77 -7.26 -6.51
N SER A 36 14.97 -7.97 -5.40
CA SER A 36 14.69 -9.41 -5.29
C SER A 36 13.23 -9.68 -4.89
N TRP A 37 12.30 -9.27 -5.76
CA TRP A 37 10.86 -9.22 -5.48
C TRP A 37 10.24 -10.57 -5.13
N ALA A 38 10.61 -11.63 -5.84
CA ALA A 38 10.07 -12.98 -5.65
C ALA A 38 10.38 -13.57 -4.26
N GLU A 39 11.34 -13.01 -3.54
CA GLU A 39 11.71 -13.48 -2.20
C GLU A 39 10.95 -12.71 -1.08
N LEU A 40 10.23 -11.64 -1.40
CA LEU A 40 9.51 -10.84 -0.41
C LEU A 40 8.30 -11.59 0.16
N SER A 41 7.57 -12.33 -0.67
CA SER A 41 6.44 -13.16 -0.26
C SER A 41 6.85 -14.22 0.78
N LEU A 42 8.05 -14.79 0.63
CA LEU A 42 8.62 -15.76 1.58
C LEU A 42 8.85 -15.14 2.96
N LEU A 43 9.33 -13.88 3.02
CA LEU A 43 9.51 -13.19 4.30
C LEU A 43 8.18 -12.88 5.00
N VAL A 44 7.11 -12.66 4.22
CA VAL A 44 5.75 -12.50 4.77
C VAL A 44 5.24 -13.82 5.34
N GLU A 45 5.51 -14.95 4.68
CA GLU A 45 5.22 -16.29 5.21
C GLU A 45 5.99 -16.58 6.51
N ASP A 46 7.27 -16.22 6.57
CA ASP A 46 8.07 -16.36 7.79
C ASP A 46 7.48 -15.52 8.93
N ALA A 47 7.07 -14.27 8.66
CA ALA A 47 6.38 -13.43 9.64
C ALA A 47 5.05 -14.06 10.14
N ALA A 48 4.33 -14.76 9.27
CA ALA A 48 3.11 -15.47 9.61
C ALA A 48 3.38 -16.71 10.47
N PHE A 49 4.40 -17.50 10.12
CA PHE A 49 4.81 -18.68 10.89
C PHE A 49 5.15 -18.32 12.34
N TYR A 50 5.87 -17.22 12.55
CA TYR A 50 6.24 -16.72 13.88
C TYR A 50 5.17 -15.83 14.54
N GLN A 51 4.00 -15.69 13.93
CA GLN A 51 2.86 -14.89 14.46
C GLN A 51 3.27 -13.46 14.85
N LEU A 52 4.07 -12.82 14.00
CA LEU A 52 4.56 -11.47 14.26
C LEU A 52 3.43 -10.45 14.31
N SER A 53 3.69 -9.33 14.98
CA SER A 53 2.70 -8.28 15.24
C SER A 53 2.20 -7.61 13.95
N CYS A 54 1.03 -7.00 14.03
CA CYS A 54 0.45 -6.17 12.96
C CYS A 54 1.40 -5.02 12.51
N VAL A 55 2.23 -4.51 13.42
CA VAL A 55 3.23 -3.49 13.13
C VAL A 55 4.31 -3.99 12.16
N THR A 56 4.67 -5.27 12.21
CA THR A 56 5.66 -5.86 11.29
C THR A 56 5.12 -5.84 9.86
N TYR A 57 3.88 -6.29 9.67
CA TYR A 57 3.19 -6.25 8.38
C TYR A 57 2.99 -4.81 7.88
N SER A 58 2.73 -3.85 8.78
CA SER A 58 2.69 -2.42 8.43
C SER A 58 3.97 -1.93 7.82
N ASN A 59 5.10 -2.28 8.42
CA ASN A 59 6.40 -1.82 7.96
C ASN A 59 6.72 -2.42 6.59
N MET A 60 6.45 -3.72 6.39
CA MET A 60 6.61 -4.37 5.08
C MET A 60 5.73 -3.74 4.00
N ALA A 61 4.43 -3.53 4.31
CA ALA A 61 3.49 -2.92 3.39
C ALA A 61 3.93 -1.49 3.03
N ASN A 62 4.34 -0.69 4.01
CA ASN A 62 4.83 0.67 3.76
C ASN A 62 6.10 0.66 2.89
N LEU A 63 7.03 -0.27 3.13
CA LEU A 63 8.26 -0.41 2.33
C LEU A 63 7.96 -0.72 0.87
N ILE A 64 7.13 -1.74 0.60
CA ILE A 64 6.80 -2.14 -0.78
C ILE A 64 5.98 -1.07 -1.51
N LEU A 65 5.04 -0.42 -0.82
CA LEU A 65 4.20 0.64 -1.39
C LEU A 65 4.96 1.95 -1.65
N SER A 66 6.06 2.19 -0.92
CA SER A 66 6.87 3.40 -1.07
C SER A 66 8.05 3.23 -2.03
N CYS A 67 8.41 1.99 -2.38
CA CYS A 67 9.55 1.71 -3.26
C CYS A 67 9.15 1.65 -4.73
N ARG A 68 10.13 1.75 -5.64
CA ARG A 68 9.93 1.65 -7.09
C ARG A 68 9.87 0.19 -7.56
N ALA A 69 8.96 -0.59 -6.97
CA ALA A 69 8.75 -1.98 -7.35
C ALA A 69 7.88 -2.11 -8.61
N PRO A 70 8.06 -3.16 -9.43
CA PRO A 70 7.09 -3.56 -10.43
C PRO A 70 5.73 -3.81 -9.80
N VAL A 71 4.68 -3.49 -10.55
CA VAL A 71 3.29 -3.63 -10.13
C VAL A 71 2.98 -5.04 -9.63
N ASP A 72 3.36 -6.04 -10.43
CA ASP A 72 3.05 -7.44 -10.15
C ASP A 72 3.65 -7.87 -8.80
N ALA A 73 4.86 -7.37 -8.49
CA ALA A 73 5.51 -7.60 -7.20
C ALA A 73 4.79 -6.90 -6.05
N VAL A 74 4.32 -5.66 -6.23
CA VAL A 74 3.54 -4.96 -5.20
C VAL A 74 2.26 -5.73 -4.89
N PHE A 75 1.56 -6.18 -5.93
CA PHE A 75 0.32 -6.96 -5.78
C PHE A 75 0.56 -8.27 -5.05
N GLU A 76 1.53 -9.07 -5.51
CA GLU A 76 1.84 -10.37 -4.93
C GLU A 76 2.16 -10.23 -3.44
N VAL A 77 2.99 -9.25 -3.08
CA VAL A 77 3.42 -9.03 -1.70
C VAL A 77 2.29 -8.47 -0.83
N ILE A 78 1.48 -7.54 -1.33
CA ILE A 78 0.35 -7.03 -0.56
C ILE A 78 -0.73 -8.10 -0.40
N GLU A 79 -0.98 -8.91 -1.42
CA GLU A 79 -1.90 -10.05 -1.32
C GLU A 79 -1.41 -11.01 -0.23
N ALA A 80 -0.12 -11.35 -0.21
CA ALA A 80 0.47 -12.16 0.85
C ALA A 80 0.30 -11.52 2.24
N ILE A 81 0.57 -10.21 2.39
CA ILE A 81 0.43 -9.48 3.66
C ILE A 81 -1.03 -9.43 4.12
N THR A 82 -1.96 -9.18 3.21
CA THR A 82 -3.39 -9.06 3.56
C THR A 82 -4.00 -10.41 3.91
N ASN A 83 -3.70 -11.46 3.14
CA ASN A 83 -4.14 -12.83 3.44
C ASN A 83 -3.60 -13.32 4.79
N THR A 84 -2.32 -13.07 5.09
CA THR A 84 -1.71 -13.44 6.38
C THR A 84 -2.25 -12.60 7.53
N ALA A 85 -2.41 -11.28 7.35
CA ALA A 85 -2.97 -10.40 8.38
C ALA A 85 -4.43 -10.76 8.71
N ILE A 86 -5.25 -11.12 7.71
CA ILE A 86 -6.63 -11.59 7.92
C ILE A 86 -6.64 -12.97 8.59
N ALA A 87 -5.73 -13.87 8.26
CA ALA A 87 -5.66 -15.18 8.92
C ALA A 87 -5.21 -15.08 10.41
N SER A 88 -4.53 -14.01 10.79
CA SER A 88 -4.02 -13.81 12.15
C SER A 88 -5.15 -13.68 13.20
N LYS A 89 -4.86 -13.99 14.48
CA LYS A 89 -5.80 -13.80 15.59
C LYS A 89 -5.98 -12.32 15.99
N GLN A 90 -4.97 -11.49 15.73
CA GLN A 90 -4.96 -10.06 16.07
C GLN A 90 -5.22 -9.21 14.82
N ARG A 91 -6.33 -9.48 14.12
CA ARG A 91 -6.68 -8.74 12.90
C ARG A 91 -6.94 -7.27 13.21
N ASP A 92 -6.14 -6.39 12.62
CA ASP A 92 -6.49 -4.97 12.49
C ASP A 92 -7.14 -4.73 11.12
N ILE A 93 -8.47 -4.81 11.08
CA ILE A 93 -9.27 -4.61 9.87
C ILE A 93 -9.06 -3.21 9.29
N SER A 94 -8.81 -2.21 10.14
CA SER A 94 -8.59 -0.82 9.69
C SER A 94 -7.28 -0.69 8.92
N GLN A 95 -6.26 -1.42 9.38
CA GLN A 95 -4.94 -1.42 8.77
C GLN A 95 -4.89 -2.22 7.47
N VAL A 96 -5.52 -3.40 7.44
CA VAL A 96 -5.72 -4.18 6.21
C VAL A 96 -6.49 -3.36 5.16
N SER A 97 -7.57 -2.69 5.58
CA SER A 97 -8.34 -1.80 4.71
C SER A 97 -7.51 -0.65 4.16
N ARG A 98 -6.55 -0.11 4.94
CA ARG A 98 -5.63 0.94 4.48
C ARG A 98 -4.67 0.43 3.41
N TRP A 99 -4.07 -0.76 3.59
CA TRP A 99 -3.16 -1.32 2.59
C TRP A 99 -3.87 -1.72 1.31
N LEU A 100 -5.06 -2.31 1.43
CA LEU A 100 -5.93 -2.56 0.28
C LEU A 100 -6.19 -1.25 -0.47
N ARG A 101 -6.66 -0.20 0.21
CA ARG A 101 -6.89 1.13 -0.40
C ARG A 101 -5.64 1.73 -1.08
N MET A 102 -4.46 1.62 -0.47
CA MET A 102 -3.20 2.09 -1.07
C MET A 102 -2.78 1.28 -2.29
N THR A 103 -2.94 -0.04 -2.22
CA THR A 103 -2.66 -0.94 -3.34
C THR A 103 -3.61 -0.63 -4.47
N PHE A 104 -4.91 -0.56 -4.22
CA PHE A 104 -5.90 -0.15 -5.20
C PHE A 104 -5.61 1.24 -5.80
N THR A 105 -5.09 2.19 -5.03
CA THR A 105 -4.63 3.48 -5.57
C THR A 105 -3.46 3.31 -6.55
N LEU A 106 -2.52 2.40 -6.28
CA LEU A 106 -1.44 2.03 -7.21
C LEU A 106 -1.97 1.24 -8.43
N CYS A 107 -2.94 0.34 -8.24
CA CYS A 107 -3.61 -0.41 -9.31
C CYS A 107 -4.35 0.50 -10.29
N LEU A 108 -5.01 1.54 -9.76
CA LEU A 108 -5.77 2.49 -10.58
C LEU A 108 -4.87 3.43 -11.39
N ASN A 109 -3.60 3.61 -11.01
CA ASN A 109 -2.60 4.22 -11.88
C ASN A 109 -2.29 3.37 -13.13
N LEU A 110 -2.72 2.11 -13.17
CA LEU A 110 -2.35 1.12 -14.18
C LEU A 110 -3.48 0.74 -15.14
N ARG A 111 -4.58 1.51 -15.10
CA ARG A 111 -5.65 1.57 -16.13
C ARG A 111 -6.49 0.31 -16.37
N ASP A 112 -6.02 -0.91 -16.11
CA ASP A 112 -6.66 -2.11 -16.65
C ASP A 112 -7.79 -2.73 -15.80
N HIS A 113 -8.01 -2.30 -14.55
CA HIS A 113 -8.99 -2.93 -13.64
C HIS A 113 -10.01 -1.97 -13.01
N ALA A 114 -10.00 -0.69 -13.41
CA ALA A 114 -10.83 0.34 -12.79
C ALA A 114 -12.34 0.16 -13.08
N GLU A 115 -12.70 -0.49 -14.19
CA GLU A 115 -14.09 -0.72 -14.60
C GLU A 115 -14.83 -1.77 -13.76
N SER A 116 -14.10 -2.65 -13.06
CA SER A 116 -14.68 -3.69 -12.19
C SER A 116 -14.86 -3.23 -10.74
N TYR A 117 -14.58 -1.95 -10.45
CA TYR A 117 -14.49 -1.44 -9.10
C TYR A 117 -15.84 -0.87 -8.62
N PRO A 118 -16.21 -1.06 -7.33
CA PRO A 118 -17.44 -0.48 -6.79
C PRO A 118 -17.46 1.05 -6.94
N MET A 119 -18.60 1.58 -7.39
CA MET A 119 -18.75 3.00 -7.73
C MET A 119 -18.52 3.92 -6.52
N ASP A 120 -19.03 3.52 -5.36
CA ASP A 120 -18.87 4.20 -4.08
C ASP A 120 -17.40 4.29 -3.65
N GLU A 121 -16.64 3.23 -3.87
CA GLU A 121 -15.20 3.23 -3.57
C GLU A 121 -14.41 4.11 -4.56
N LEU A 122 -14.76 4.11 -5.85
CA LEU A 122 -14.17 5.05 -6.83
C LEU A 122 -14.43 6.51 -6.43
N GLN A 123 -15.66 6.82 -6.01
CA GLN A 123 -16.01 8.16 -5.53
C GLN A 123 -15.24 8.53 -4.26
N TRP A 124 -15.11 7.58 -3.31
CA TRP A 124 -14.33 7.78 -2.10
C TRP A 124 -12.84 8.05 -2.41
N LEU A 125 -12.25 7.31 -3.34
CA LEU A 125 -10.84 7.48 -3.75
C LEU A 125 -10.58 8.84 -4.41
N VAL A 126 -11.47 9.29 -5.30
CA VAL A 126 -11.41 10.64 -5.89
C VAL A 126 -11.39 11.70 -4.80
N ALA A 127 -12.33 11.62 -3.85
CA ALA A 127 -12.43 12.56 -2.74
C ALA A 127 -11.19 12.53 -1.84
N ARG A 128 -10.69 11.32 -1.51
CA ARG A 128 -9.51 11.16 -0.65
C ARG A 128 -8.24 11.73 -1.28
N SER A 129 -7.98 11.43 -2.55
CA SER A 129 -6.81 11.93 -3.28
C SER A 129 -6.86 13.45 -3.41
N PHE A 130 -8.03 14.02 -3.69
CA PHE A 130 -8.18 15.48 -3.74
C PHE A 130 -7.97 16.15 -2.37
N ASN A 131 -8.55 15.60 -1.29
CA ASN A 131 -8.32 16.13 0.06
C ASN A 131 -6.83 16.10 0.44
N GLN A 132 -6.13 15.03 0.08
CA GLN A 132 -4.69 14.94 0.33
C GLN A 132 -3.87 15.93 -0.53
N ALA A 133 -4.37 16.27 -1.72
CA ALA A 133 -3.78 17.34 -2.54
C ALA A 133 -3.92 18.70 -1.85
N VAL A 134 -5.10 19.00 -1.28
CA VAL A 134 -5.36 20.22 -0.50
C VAL A 134 -4.47 20.30 0.75
N ASP A 135 -4.27 19.18 1.45
CA ASP A 135 -3.34 19.11 2.59
C ASP A 135 -1.91 19.44 2.14
N SER A 136 -1.48 18.89 1.00
CA SER A 136 -0.13 19.13 0.43
C SER A 136 0.04 20.58 -0.03
N TYR A 137 -0.98 21.17 -0.65
CA TYR A 137 -1.03 22.58 -1.00
C TYR A 137 -0.85 23.48 0.24
N SER A 138 -1.59 23.18 1.30
CA SER A 138 -1.55 23.94 2.56
C SER A 138 -0.17 23.84 3.24
N ALA A 139 0.55 22.74 3.02
CA ALA A 139 1.92 22.54 3.48
C ALA A 139 3.00 23.15 2.57
N GLY A 140 2.62 23.74 1.42
CA GLY A 140 3.54 24.30 0.43
C GLY A 140 4.19 23.28 -0.51
N ASP A 141 3.80 22.00 -0.45
CA ASP A 141 4.29 20.95 -1.35
C ASP A 141 3.43 20.92 -2.62
N HIS A 142 3.68 21.89 -3.50
CA HIS A 142 2.91 22.08 -4.74
C HIS A 142 3.11 20.93 -5.74
N ASP A 143 4.29 20.31 -5.77
CA ASP A 143 4.58 19.15 -6.63
C ASP A 143 3.74 17.94 -6.23
N ARG A 144 3.62 17.66 -4.93
CA ARG A 144 2.78 16.58 -4.43
C ARG A 144 1.30 16.89 -4.62
N CYS A 145 0.89 18.15 -4.40
CA CYS A 145 -0.46 18.61 -4.70
C CYS A 145 -0.85 18.31 -6.15
N HIS A 146 0.01 18.68 -7.11
CA HIS A 146 -0.24 18.47 -8.54
C HIS A 146 -0.49 16.98 -8.86
N ARG A 147 0.43 16.11 -8.44
CA ARG A 147 0.32 14.66 -8.70
C ARG A 147 -0.95 14.05 -8.10
N LEU A 148 -1.35 14.48 -6.90
CA LEU A 148 -2.55 13.99 -6.23
C LEU A 148 -3.84 14.49 -6.88
N CYS A 149 -3.85 15.72 -7.40
CA CYS A 149 -4.95 16.24 -8.21
C CYS A 149 -5.10 15.47 -9.52
N GLU A 150 -4.00 15.19 -10.23
CA GLU A 150 -4.01 14.38 -11.44
C GLU A 150 -4.52 12.96 -11.17
N LEU A 151 -4.09 12.35 -10.07
CA LEU A 151 -4.59 11.05 -9.61
C LEU A 151 -6.11 11.08 -9.38
N ALA A 152 -6.63 12.09 -8.66
CA ALA A 152 -8.06 12.23 -8.42
C ALA A 152 -8.85 12.37 -9.73
N LEU A 153 -8.33 13.12 -10.70
CA LEU A 153 -8.95 13.27 -12.03
C LEU A 153 -8.91 11.98 -12.85
N ASN A 154 -7.82 11.22 -12.76
CA ASN A 154 -7.67 9.95 -13.46
C ASN A 154 -8.65 8.91 -12.93
N ILE A 155 -8.81 8.80 -11.61
CA ILE A 155 -9.80 7.92 -10.98
C ILE A 155 -11.22 8.39 -11.34
N GLY A 156 -11.44 9.71 -11.37
CA GLY A 156 -12.72 10.31 -11.76
C GLY A 156 -13.17 9.98 -13.19
N ASN A 157 -12.28 9.52 -14.07
CA ASN A 157 -12.67 9.05 -15.41
C ASN A 157 -13.49 7.75 -15.36
N TYR A 158 -13.37 6.97 -14.29
CA TYR A 158 -14.08 5.69 -14.12
C TYR A 158 -15.36 5.84 -13.29
N VAL A 159 -15.60 7.03 -12.74
CA VAL A 159 -16.86 7.35 -12.05
C VAL A 159 -17.91 7.69 -13.11
N GLN A 160 -19.04 6.97 -13.12
CA GLN A 160 -20.13 7.19 -14.08
C GLN A 160 -20.73 8.61 -13.99
N ASP A 161 -20.62 9.24 -12.81
CA ASP A 161 -21.01 10.63 -12.59
C ASP A 161 -19.88 11.61 -12.96
N ALA A 162 -20.02 12.23 -14.14
CA ALA A 162 -19.09 13.27 -14.61
C ALA A 162 -19.08 14.53 -13.71
N GLY A 163 -20.09 14.72 -12.86
CA GLY A 163 -20.18 15.85 -11.93
C GLY A 163 -19.03 15.89 -10.94
N LEU A 164 -18.67 14.75 -10.35
CA LEU A 164 -17.59 14.65 -9.36
C LEU A 164 -16.23 15.02 -9.97
N ARG A 165 -15.91 14.48 -11.15
CA ARG A 165 -14.68 14.81 -11.88
C ARG A 165 -14.63 16.30 -12.27
N THR A 166 -15.75 16.85 -12.74
CA THR A 166 -15.85 18.26 -13.14
C THR A 166 -15.62 19.19 -11.94
N LEU A 167 -16.15 18.81 -10.77
CA LEU A 167 -15.93 19.55 -9.52
C LEU A 167 -14.46 19.56 -9.12
N VAL A 168 -13.80 18.39 -9.13
CA VAL A 168 -12.36 18.26 -8.82
C VAL A 168 -11.52 19.08 -9.79
N GLN A 169 -11.81 19.02 -11.10
CA GLN A 169 -11.10 19.79 -12.12
C GLN A 169 -11.20 21.29 -11.89
N ARG A 170 -12.40 21.77 -11.56
CA ARG A 170 -12.65 23.19 -11.29
C ARG A 170 -11.87 23.66 -10.06
N ASN A 171 -11.95 22.92 -8.96
CA ASN A 171 -11.28 23.28 -7.72
C ASN A 171 -9.75 23.25 -7.89
N TYR A 172 -9.23 22.26 -8.63
CA TYR A 172 -7.81 22.20 -8.93
C TYR A 172 -7.33 23.41 -9.76
N GLN A 173 -8.09 23.84 -10.78
CA GLN A 173 -7.75 25.05 -11.53
C GLN A 173 -7.75 26.30 -10.65
N GLN A 174 -8.68 26.40 -9.69
CA GLN A 174 -8.68 27.50 -8.73
C GLN A 174 -7.42 27.50 -7.86
N MET A 175 -6.99 26.33 -7.38
CA MET A 175 -5.76 26.19 -6.59
C MET A 175 -4.51 26.57 -7.37
N ILE A 176 -4.41 26.17 -8.66
CA ILE A 176 -3.27 26.57 -9.51
C ILE A 176 -3.25 28.08 -9.72
N ASN A 177 -4.40 28.70 -9.97
CA ASN A 177 -4.50 30.14 -10.20
C ASN A 177 -4.24 30.99 -8.94
N SER A 178 -4.19 30.36 -7.76
CA SER A 178 -3.86 31.00 -6.48
C SER A 178 -2.43 30.76 -5.98
N MET A 179 -1.62 29.99 -6.72
CA MET A 179 -0.17 29.86 -6.49
C MET A 179 0.58 31.02 -7.13
#